data_AF-A0A3D3R9B8-F1
#
_entry.id   AF-A0A3D3R9B8-F1
#
_cell.length_a   1.000
_cell.length_b   1.000
_cell.length_c   1.000
_cell.angle_alpha   90.00
_cell.angle_beta   90.00
_cell.angle_gamma   90.00
#
_symmetry.space_group_name_H-M   'P 1'
#
loop_
_entity.id
_entity.type
_entity.pdbx_description
1 polymer ?
#
loop_
_entity_poly.entity_id
_entity_poly.type
_entity_poly.pdbx_seq_one_letter_code
_entity_poly.pdbx_strand_id
1 'polypeptide(L)' 'RFTMWTAGGGIKGGISVGATDELGSAAVEKPFHVKRLHATILNQMGLDPNRLSYFYGGLDQKLVGVEHTEPIHEII' A
#
# COMPACT_ATOMS: atom_id res chain seq x y z
N ARG A 1 1.61 11.12 -8.86
CA ARG A 1 2.13 10.79 -7.51
C ARG A 1 1.15 11.31 -6.49
N PHE A 2 1.07 10.66 -5.33
CA PHE A 2 0.08 10.98 -4.31
C PHE A 2 0.73 10.86 -2.93
N THR A 3 0.41 11.77 -2.03
CA THR A 3 0.66 11.62 -0.60
C THR A 3 -0.59 11.00 0.02
N MET A 4 -0.41 10.01 0.87
CA MET A 4 -1.50 9.29 1.52
C MET A 4 -1.33 9.37 3.02
N TRP A 5 -2.46 9.42 3.73
CA TRP A 5 -2.49 9.43 5.19
C TRP A 5 -3.36 8.28 5.68
N THR A 6 -2.96 7.68 6.79
CA THR A 6 -3.66 6.55 7.41
C THR A 6 -3.68 6.74 8.92
N ALA A 7 -4.72 6.23 9.59
CA ALA A 7 -4.86 6.28 11.05
C ALA A 7 -5.72 5.11 11.54
N GLY A 8 -5.43 4.60 12.74
CA GLY A 8 -6.15 3.48 13.33
C GLY A 8 -5.80 2.12 12.70
N GLY A 9 -6.61 1.09 12.98
CA GLY A 9 -6.47 -0.23 12.34
C GLY A 9 -5.12 -0.91 12.53
N GLY A 10 -4.46 -0.70 13.68
CA GLY A 10 -3.14 -1.28 13.97
C GLY A 10 -1.95 -0.54 13.37
N ILE A 11 -2.17 0.54 12.61
CA ILE A 11 -1.10 1.36 12.03
C ILE A 11 -0.40 2.19 13.11
N LYS A 12 0.94 2.21 13.06
CA LYS A 12 1.79 3.05 13.92
C LYS A 12 1.52 4.53 13.63
N GLY A 13 1.08 5.26 14.65
CA GLY A 13 0.87 6.71 14.58
C GLY A 13 2.16 7.51 14.72
N GLY A 14 2.14 8.77 14.27
CA GLY A 14 3.24 9.72 14.49
C GLY A 14 4.48 9.51 13.62
N ILE A 15 4.35 8.76 12.52
CA ILE A 15 5.45 8.46 11.59
C ILE A 15 5.13 8.97 10.19
N SER A 16 6.18 9.25 9.43
CA SER A 16 6.14 9.54 7.99
C SER A 16 7.15 8.64 7.30
N VAL A 17 6.78 8.04 6.16
CA VAL A 17 7.66 7.14 5.40
C VAL A 17 7.73 7.59 3.96
N GLY A 18 8.96 7.79 3.49
CA GLY A 18 9.25 8.38 2.19
C GLY A 18 9.12 9.90 2.20
N ALA A 19 9.60 10.51 1.11
CA ALA A 19 9.63 11.95 0.96
C ALA A 19 9.56 12.34 -0.52
N THR A 20 9.02 13.52 -0.79
CA THR A 20 9.10 14.18 -2.09
C THR A 20 10.20 15.23 -2.13
N ASP A 21 10.61 15.61 -3.33
CA ASP A 21 11.47 16.77 -3.55
C ASP A 21 10.82 18.04 -2.98
N GLU A 22 11.60 19.12 -2.94
CA GLU A 22 11.19 20.41 -2.36
C GLU A 22 9.93 21.00 -3.01
N LEU A 23 9.64 20.60 -4.26
CA LEU A 23 8.49 21.07 -5.02
C LEU A 23 7.29 20.10 -4.96
N GLY A 24 7.44 18.94 -4.33
CA GLY A 24 6.44 17.87 -4.33
C GLY A 24 6.27 17.14 -5.67
N SER A 25 7.16 17.37 -6.65
CA SER A 25 7.04 16.83 -8.01
C SER A 25 7.46 15.36 -8.07
N ALA A 26 8.53 15.02 -7.37
CA ALA A 26 9.09 13.68 -7.32
C ALA A 26 9.18 13.11 -5.90
N ALA A 27 8.58 11.95 -5.60
CA ALA A 27 9.06 11.11 -4.50
C ALA A 27 10.50 10.68 -4.76
N VAL A 28 11.37 11.08 -3.84
CA VAL A 28 12.83 10.92 -3.88
C VAL A 28 13.30 9.93 -2.83
N GLU A 29 12.59 9.81 -1.71
CA GLU A 29 12.92 8.87 -0.64
C GLU A 29 11.85 7.78 -0.56
N LYS A 30 12.30 6.51 -0.56
CA LYS A 30 11.47 5.29 -0.41
C LYS A 30 10.12 5.36 -1.15
N PRO A 31 10.13 5.53 -2.49
CA PRO A 31 8.90 5.59 -3.24
C PRO A 31 8.15 4.25 -3.17
N PHE A 32 6.89 4.28 -2.75
CA PHE A 32 6.01 3.13 -2.81
C PHE A 32 5.00 3.26 -3.95
N HIS A 33 4.64 2.12 -4.53
CA HIS A 33 3.50 2.02 -5.42
C HIS A 33 2.21 1.84 -4.62
N VAL A 34 1.06 2.33 -5.12
CA VAL A 34 -0.23 2.25 -4.42
C VAL A 34 -0.63 0.82 -4.03
N LYS A 35 -0.19 -0.18 -4.78
CA LYS A 35 -0.40 -1.60 -4.46
C LYS A 35 0.13 -1.98 -3.07
N ARG A 36 1.20 -1.34 -2.60
CA ARG A 36 1.74 -1.56 -1.25
C ARG A 36 0.84 -0.99 -0.16
N LEU A 37 0.16 0.15 -0.42
CA LEU A 37 -0.86 0.66 0.50
C LEU A 37 -2.02 -0.33 0.62
N HIS A 38 -2.54 -0.82 -0.52
CA HIS A 38 -3.59 -1.84 -0.51
C HIS A 38 -3.14 -3.11 0.23
N ALA A 39 -1.90 -3.55 0.03
CA ALA A 39 -1.35 -4.69 0.76
C ALA A 39 -1.30 -4.45 2.27
N THR A 40 -0.90 -3.25 2.72
CA THR A 40 -0.94 -2.86 4.14
C THR A 40 -2.36 -2.93 4.71
N ILE A 41 -3.35 -2.39 4.00
CA ILE A 41 -4.74 -2.38 4.44
C ILE A 41 -5.27 -3.82 4.59
N LEU A 42 -5.09 -4.65 3.56
CA LEU A 42 -5.52 -6.05 3.60
C LEU A 42 -4.83 -6.83 4.73
N ASN A 43 -3.53 -6.61 4.93
CA ASN A 43 -2.79 -7.22 6.03
C ASN A 43 -3.35 -6.83 7.40
N GLN A 44 -3.65 -5.54 7.63
CA GLN A 44 -4.27 -5.08 8.89
C GLN A 44 -5.68 -5.65 9.11
N MET A 45 -6.38 -6.03 8.03
CA MET A 45 -7.66 -6.74 8.10
C MET A 45 -7.49 -8.26 8.33
N GLY A 46 -6.26 -8.77 8.43
CA GLY A 46 -5.98 -10.21 8.58
C GLY A 46 -6.13 -11.01 7.27
N LEU A 47 -6.11 -10.33 6.12
CA LEU A 47 -6.24 -10.95 4.80
C LEU A 47 -4.87 -11.03 4.12
N ASP A 48 -4.61 -12.14 3.41
CA ASP A 48 -3.43 -12.28 2.57
C ASP A 48 -3.57 -11.45 1.28
N PRO A 49 -2.78 -10.37 1.09
CA PRO A 49 -2.92 -9.48 -0.06
C PRO A 49 -2.65 -10.16 -1.40
N ASN A 50 -1.79 -11.19 -1.42
CA ASN A 50 -1.36 -11.86 -2.63
C ASN A 50 -2.29 -13.01 -3.03
N ARG A 51 -3.23 -13.40 -2.15
CA ARG A 51 -4.19 -14.48 -2.40
C ARG A 51 -5.62 -14.01 -2.58
N LEU A 52 -5.99 -12.86 -2.02
CA LEU A 52 -7.34 -12.31 -2.19
C LEU A 52 -7.59 -11.92 -3.65
N SER A 53 -8.54 -12.60 -4.29
CA SER A 53 -9.03 -12.29 -5.63
C SER A 53 -10.54 -12.16 -5.65
N TYR A 54 -11.04 -11.43 -6.64
CA TYR A 54 -12.46 -11.27 -6.92
C TYR A 54 -12.72 -11.49 -8.42
N PHE A 55 -13.64 -12.38 -8.75
CA PHE A 55 -13.98 -12.69 -10.13
C PHE A 55 -14.79 -11.55 -10.75
N TYR A 56 -14.19 -10.82 -11.70
CA TYR A 56 -14.80 -9.68 -12.35
C TYR A 56 -14.34 -9.56 -13.81
N GLY A 57 -15.30 -9.44 -14.73
CA GLY A 57 -15.00 -9.31 -16.17
C GLY A 57 -14.36 -10.57 -16.79
N GLY A 58 -14.67 -11.75 -16.27
CA GLY A 58 -14.13 -13.03 -16.77
C GLY A 58 -12.73 -13.39 -16.25
N LEU A 59 -12.18 -12.61 -15.32
CA LEU A 59 -10.85 -12.83 -14.74
C LEU A 59 -10.90 -12.71 -13.21
N ASP A 60 -10.07 -13.49 -12.54
CA ASP A 60 -9.78 -13.32 -11.11
C ASP A 60 -8.86 -12.11 -10.91
N GLN A 61 -9.43 -11.00 -10.44
CA GLN A 61 -8.68 -9.77 -10.23
C GLN A 61 -8.18 -9.69 -8.79
N LYS A 62 -6.91 -9.31 -8.63
CA LYS A 62 -6.29 -9.04 -7.34
C LYS A 62 -6.10 -7.54 -7.15
N LEU A 63 -6.44 -7.04 -5.96
CA LEU A 63 -6.31 -5.61 -5.63
C LEU A 63 -4.85 -5.11 -5.69
N VAL A 64 -3.88 -5.99 -5.40
CA VAL A 64 -2.44 -5.68 -5.45
C VAL A 64 -1.81 -5.98 -6.82
N GLY A 65 -2.60 -6.42 -7.80
CA GLY A 65 -2.12 -6.84 -9.11
C GLY A 65 -1.57 -8.27 -9.13
N VAL A 66 -0.93 -8.63 -10.24
CA VAL A 66 -0.39 -9.98 -10.48
C VAL A 66 0.96 -10.20 -9.82
N GLU A 67 1.76 -9.13 -9.68
CA GLU A 67 3.07 -9.19 -9.07
C GLU A 67 2.97 -9.28 -7.56
N HIS A 68 3.80 -10.14 -6.97
CA HIS A 68 3.93 -10.26 -5.53
C HIS A 68 4.20 -8.89 -4.89
N THR A 69 3.47 -8.59 -3.84
CA THR A 69 3.48 -7.29 -3.18
C THR A 69 3.51 -7.44 -1.67
N GLU A 70 4.37 -6.65 -1.04
CA GLU A 70 4.56 -6.63 0.40
C GLU A 70 3.91 -5.39 1.03
N PRO A 71 3.32 -5.53 2.24
CA PRO A 71 2.90 -4.40 3.07
C PRO A 71 4.03 -3.41 3.32
N ILE A 72 3.66 -2.19 3.70
CA ILE A 72 4.60 -1.17 4.17
C ILE A 72 4.92 -1.47 5.63
N HIS A 73 5.93 -2.29 5.85
CA HIS A 73 6.34 -2.74 7.19
C HIS A 73 6.80 -1.61 8.11
N GLU A 74 7.20 -0.45 7.57
CA GLU A 74 7.59 0.69 8.42
C GLU A 74 6.41 1.29 9.19
N ILE A 75 5.18 1.14 8.70
CA ILE A 75 3.98 1.72 9.32
C ILE A 75 3.11 0.72 10.09
N ILE A 76 3.52 -0.54 10.12
CA ILE A 76 2.85 -1.64 10.84
C ILE A 76 3.68 -1.97 12.08
#